data_AF-C0CLG0-F1
#
_entry.id   AF-C0CLG0-F1
#
_cell.length_a   1.000
_cell.length_b   1.000
_cell.length_c   1.000
_cell.angle_alpha   90.00
_cell.angle_beta   90.00
_cell.angle_gamma   90.00
#
_symmetry.space_group_name_H-M   'P 1'
#
loop_
_entity.id
_entity.type
_entity.pdbx_description
1 polymer ?
#
loop_
_entity_poly.entity_id
_entity_poly.type
_entity_poly.pdbx_seq_one_letter_code
_entity_poly.pdbx_strand_id
1 'polypeptide(L)'
;MRLSISKSKSAVSFYVIRSVTREGKNSSEVFEKLGTEKQIKERYGCEDAYQWAKNYVKNLNAKEITSRQKILIPFMTNKLVEPNTLNSFNVGYLFLQQLYCQLKIPTICKKISNSCSLSYDLDAVFSKLIYGRILFPFTSLSCTEQTKRLLGQPESAPYYISQRDAKILYYDCTNYFSDSSSVQLGLFLNNSGIPLAFFIREGSEKSSSIPQPLEKQIMHDFHFSKFTVYTNDMNCPDINMWNNFGGQNFLTTQPLKNLRPDIKEWALSPTEWILEGSTETFDIRTIVNTEENKEKIFFKQRLFEGYDESQEIEYIQNLIVTYSLKYKNYQICRRNRKADTSLSQMESRYDGFHLVYTNLDDEPEEIAKIIHTHWEIEEFFHIMCPEFKSKDLLPKKSIQLKAHFVTCFIRLLIYRIAQNRLMKHPYNTLSEKSAENQKSHKK
;
A
#
# COMPACT_ATOMS: atom_id res chain seq x y z
N MET A 1 22.94 16.79 30.42
CA MET A 1 21.72 17.50 30.87
C MET A 1 22.03 18.43 32.05
N ARG A 2 21.23 19.49 32.26
CA ARG A 2 21.35 20.45 33.38
C ARG A 2 20.01 20.72 34.06
N LEU A 3 20.05 21.06 35.35
CA LEU A 3 18.87 21.48 36.11
C LEU A 3 18.56 22.96 35.80
N SER A 4 17.29 23.27 35.56
CA SER A 4 16.76 24.63 35.41
C SER A 4 15.63 24.86 36.39
N ILE A 5 15.60 26.05 36.99
CA ILE A 5 14.68 26.41 38.05
C ILE A 5 13.94 27.67 37.62
N SER A 6 12.61 27.59 37.58
CA SER A 6 11.73 28.73 37.35
C SER A 6 11.06 29.12 38.65
N LYS A 7 11.20 30.39 39.05
CA LYS A 7 10.56 30.93 40.26
C LYS A 7 9.38 31.81 39.85
N SER A 8 8.17 31.46 40.28
CA SER A 8 7.00 32.33 40.21
C SER A 8 6.68 32.90 41.60
N LYS A 9 5.74 33.85 41.67
CA LYS A 9 5.27 34.42 42.95
C LYS A 9 4.66 33.36 43.89
N SER A 10 4.21 32.22 43.36
CA SER A 10 3.49 31.18 44.12
C SER A 10 4.22 29.84 44.23
N ALA A 11 5.22 29.56 43.38
CA ALA A 11 5.92 28.28 43.39
C ALA A 11 7.30 28.31 42.74
N VAL A 12 8.20 27.43 43.21
CA VAL A 12 9.47 27.10 42.54
C VAL A 12 9.29 25.80 41.77
N SER A 13 9.54 25.82 40.46
CA SER A 13 9.41 24.65 39.57
C SER A 13 10.76 24.21 39.02
N PHE A 14 10.96 22.90 38.95
CA PHE A 14 12.20 22.26 38.52
C PHE A 14 12.03 21.57 37.16
N TYR A 15 13.02 21.78 36.29
CA TYR A 15 13.06 21.24 34.93
C TYR A 15 14.43 20.64 34.63
N VAL A 16 14.46 19.55 33.88
CA VAL A 16 15.68 18.99 33.28
C VAL A 16 15.78 19.50 31.86
N ILE A 17 16.86 20.20 31.53
CA ILE A 17 17.12 20.73 30.18
C ILE A 17 18.28 19.96 29.57
N ARG A 18 18.15 19.59 28.29
CA ARG A 18 19.23 19.01 27.48
C ARG A 18 19.57 19.94 26.31
N SER A 19 20.85 19.97 25.94
CA SER A 19 21.33 20.65 24.74
C SER A 19 21.07 19.78 23.52
N VAL A 20 20.48 20.34 22.47
CA VAL A 20 20.18 19.66 21.20
C VAL A 20 20.61 20.52 20.03
N THR A 21 21.19 19.91 19.00
CA THR A 21 21.56 20.60 17.77
C THR A 21 20.38 20.55 16.80
N ARG A 22 19.86 21.70 16.40
CA ARG A 22 18.80 21.84 15.39
C ARG A 22 19.37 22.68 14.25
N GLU A 23 19.31 22.17 13.02
CA GLU A 23 19.78 22.90 11.82
C GLU A 23 21.21 23.47 11.95
N GLY A 24 22.12 22.70 12.56
CA GLY A 24 23.52 23.11 12.77
C GLY A 24 23.74 24.14 13.89
N LYS A 25 22.69 24.62 14.58
CA LYS A 25 22.79 25.54 15.72
C LYS A 25 22.50 24.82 17.05
N ASN A 26 23.24 25.19 18.09
CA ASN A 26 23.03 24.66 19.44
C ASN A 26 21.79 25.32 20.07
N SER A 27 20.81 24.50 20.46
CA SER A 27 19.58 24.94 21.13
C SER A 27 19.36 24.12 22.42
N SER A 28 18.41 24.54 23.25
CA SER A 28 18.06 23.85 24.51
C SER A 28 16.60 23.39 24.47
N GLU A 29 16.36 22.16 24.91
CA GLU A 29 15.03 21.56 25.02
C GLU A 29 14.76 21.08 26.44
N VAL A 30 13.52 21.25 26.91
CA VAL A 30 13.07 20.68 28.19
C VAL A 30 12.91 19.17 28.01
N PHE A 31 13.81 18.42 28.62
CA PHE A 31 13.80 16.95 28.60
C PHE A 31 12.69 16.39 29.50
N GLU A 32 12.55 16.96 30.69
CA GLU A 32 11.57 16.50 31.68
C GLU A 32 11.17 17.64 32.63
N LYS A 33 9.89 17.68 33.02
CA LYS A 33 9.38 18.59 34.04
C LYS A 33 9.23 17.81 35.35
N LEU A 34 10.07 18.13 36.34
CA LEU A 34 10.09 17.42 37.64
C LEU A 34 8.93 17.82 38.55
N GLY A 35 8.40 19.04 38.39
CA GLY A 35 7.27 19.57 39.16
C GLY A 35 7.66 20.74 40.08
N THR A 36 6.75 21.14 40.95
CA THR A 36 7.01 22.17 41.96
C THR A 36 7.72 21.61 43.18
N GLU A 37 8.36 22.47 43.97
CA GLU A 37 9.03 22.07 45.21
C GLU A 37 8.12 21.23 46.13
N LYS A 38 6.87 21.66 46.35
CA LYS A 38 5.90 20.92 47.16
C LYS A 38 5.60 19.52 46.60
N GLN A 39 5.39 19.43 45.28
CA GLN A 39 5.11 18.15 44.60
C GLN A 39 6.29 17.18 44.69
N ILE A 40 7.52 17.68 44.61
CA ILE A 40 8.73 16.85 44.69
C ILE A 40 8.91 16.32 46.12
N LYS A 41 8.71 17.16 47.14
CA LYS A 41 8.80 16.73 48.54
C LYS A 41 7.75 15.68 48.88
N GLU A 42 6.52 15.86 48.42
CA GLU A 42 5.41 14.93 48.64
C GLU A 42 5.59 13.60 47.87
N ARG A 43 5.98 13.67 46.59
CA ARG A 43 6.11 12.47 45.74
C ARG A 43 7.31 11.60 46.10
N TYR A 44 8.43 12.20 46.51
CA TYR A 44 9.70 11.50 46.70
C TYR A 44 10.17 11.46 48.17
N GLY A 45 9.37 12.00 49.10
CA GLY A 45 9.66 11.96 50.54
C GLY A 45 11.00 12.61 50.91
N CYS A 46 11.36 13.71 50.26
CA CYS A 46 12.65 14.39 50.46
C CYS A 46 12.49 15.71 51.23
N GLU A 47 13.43 16.03 52.12
CA GLU A 47 13.44 17.30 52.87
C GLU A 47 13.85 18.48 51.97
N ASP A 48 14.82 18.25 51.07
CA ASP A 48 15.34 19.22 50.12
C ASP A 48 15.13 18.76 48.66
N ALA A 49 14.12 19.36 48.02
CA ALA A 49 13.79 19.10 46.61
C ALA A 49 14.91 19.51 45.64
N TYR A 50 15.72 20.50 45.99
CA TYR A 50 16.82 20.95 45.14
C TYR A 50 17.94 19.91 45.10
N GLN A 51 18.34 19.38 46.26
CA GLN A 51 19.35 18.32 46.34
C GLN A 51 18.88 17.04 45.67
N TRP A 52 17.61 16.68 45.86
CA TRP A 52 17.01 15.54 45.15
C TRP A 52 17.08 15.74 43.62
N ALA A 53 16.64 16.89 43.11
CA ALA A 53 16.64 17.17 41.68
C ALA A 53 18.07 17.21 41.09
N LYS A 54 19.04 17.72 41.85
CA LYS A 54 20.46 17.71 41.47
C LYS A 54 21.02 16.29 41.36
N ASN A 55 20.72 15.43 42.33
CA ASN A 55 21.12 14.02 42.31
C ASN A 55 20.43 13.25 41.18
N TYR A 56 19.16 13.54 40.90
CA TYR A 56 18.41 12.97 39.78
C TYR A 56 19.06 13.30 38.43
N VAL A 57 19.40 14.56 38.19
CA VAL A 57 20.10 14.99 36.96
C VAL A 57 21.49 14.34 36.85
N LYS A 58 22.22 14.18 37.97
CA LYS A 58 23.51 13.48 37.99
C LYS A 58 23.38 12.02 37.58
N ASN A 59 22.37 11.33 38.08
CA ASN A 59 22.08 9.94 37.71
C ASN A 59 21.65 9.80 36.25
N LEU A 60 20.85 10.74 35.72
CA LEU A 60 20.49 10.77 34.29
C LEU A 60 21.73 10.96 33.40
N ASN A 61 22.64 11.87 33.76
CA ASN A 61 23.88 12.08 33.02
C ASN A 61 24.77 10.82 33.05
N ALA A 62 24.87 10.14 34.19
CA ALA A 62 25.62 8.88 34.29
C ALA A 62 25.03 7.80 33.37
N LYS A 63 23.70 7.63 33.37
CA LYS A 63 23.01 6.69 32.45
C LYS A 63 23.21 7.06 30.98
N GLU A 64 23.23 8.35 30.64
CA GLU A 64 23.48 8.83 29.27
C GLU A 64 24.93 8.60 28.83
N ILE A 65 25.90 8.68 29.74
CA ILE A 65 27.30 8.34 29.46
C ILE A 65 27.44 6.83 29.24
N THR A 66 26.81 6.00 30.08
CA THR A 66 26.83 4.54 29.93
C THR A 66 26.12 4.09 28.65
N SER A 67 25.05 4.77 28.22
CA SER A 67 24.35 4.46 26.96
C SER A 67 25.14 4.91 25.73
N ARG A 68 25.98 5.94 25.85
CA ARG A 68 26.93 6.38 24.80
C ARG A 68 28.17 5.50 24.78
N GLN A 69 28.00 4.20 24.53
CA GLN A 69 29.11 3.33 24.19
C GLN A 69 29.67 3.72 22.81
N LYS A 70 30.88 4.29 22.79
CA LYS A 70 31.64 4.44 21.55
C LYS A 70 32.28 3.09 21.23
N ILE A 71 31.78 2.42 20.19
CA ILE A 71 32.44 1.24 19.65
C ILE A 71 33.54 1.73 18.72
N LEU A 72 34.80 1.56 19.13
CA LEU A 72 35.96 1.81 18.28
C LEU A 72 36.32 0.51 17.57
N ILE A 73 36.30 0.55 16.24
CA ILE A 73 36.74 -0.57 15.39
C ILE A 73 38.16 -0.23 14.93
N PRO A 74 39.21 -0.86 15.50
CA PRO A 74 40.58 -0.61 15.09
C PRO A 74 40.85 -1.21 13.70
N PHE A 75 41.38 -0.40 12.78
CA PHE A 75 41.82 -0.85 11.46
C PHE A 75 43.34 -0.76 11.36
N MET A 76 43.96 -1.71 10.64
CA MET A 76 45.38 -1.68 10.32
C MET A 76 45.61 -1.05 8.94
N THR A 77 46.38 0.02 8.86
CA THR A 77 46.63 0.77 7.62
C THR A 77 47.49 0.02 6.60
N ASN A 78 48.30 -0.92 7.08
CA ASN A 78 49.17 -1.78 6.26
C ASN A 78 48.47 -3.06 5.76
N LYS A 79 47.24 -3.33 6.20
CA LYS A 79 46.47 -4.49 5.75
C LYS A 79 45.61 -4.07 4.55
N LEU A 80 46.02 -4.49 3.36
CA LEU A 80 45.24 -4.29 2.15
C LEU A 80 43.96 -5.13 2.22
N VAL A 81 42.86 -4.55 1.75
CA VAL A 81 41.60 -5.26 1.57
C VAL A 81 41.64 -5.96 0.22
N GLU A 82 41.36 -7.27 0.21
CA GLU A 82 41.27 -8.05 -1.01
C GLU A 82 40.22 -7.45 -1.96
N PRO A 83 40.55 -7.19 -3.24
CA PRO A 83 39.60 -6.65 -4.19
C PRO A 83 38.39 -7.58 -4.34
N ASN A 84 37.20 -7.00 -4.47
CA ASN A 84 35.92 -7.70 -4.53
C ASN A 84 35.47 -8.44 -3.26
N THR A 85 36.10 -8.20 -2.09
CA THR A 85 35.58 -8.70 -0.80
C THR A 85 34.52 -7.76 -0.22
N LEU A 86 33.35 -8.32 0.11
CA LEU A 86 32.25 -7.59 0.73
C LEU A 86 32.50 -7.48 2.25
N ASN A 87 32.93 -6.31 2.71
CA ASN A 87 33.24 -6.06 4.13
C ASN A 87 32.19 -5.22 4.86
N SER A 88 31.08 -4.91 4.19
CA SER A 88 29.95 -4.17 4.75
C SER A 88 28.65 -4.92 4.48
N PHE A 89 27.86 -5.14 5.53
CA PHE A 89 26.61 -5.87 5.45
C PHE A 89 25.44 -5.02 5.96
N ASN A 90 24.31 -5.15 5.30
CA ASN A 90 23.05 -4.58 5.76
C ASN A 90 22.37 -5.56 6.73
N VAL A 91 22.16 -5.08 7.95
CA VAL A 91 21.56 -5.83 9.06
C VAL A 91 20.13 -5.36 9.39
N GLY A 92 19.56 -4.46 8.58
CA GLY A 92 18.22 -3.89 8.83
C GLY A 92 17.10 -4.93 8.86
N TYR A 93 17.29 -6.08 8.20
CA TYR A 93 16.32 -7.18 8.21
C TYR A 93 16.23 -7.89 9.57
N LEU A 94 17.23 -7.78 10.46
CA LEU A 94 17.23 -8.51 11.73
C LEU A 94 16.05 -8.12 12.62
N PHE A 95 15.61 -6.86 12.57
CA PHE A 95 14.39 -6.42 13.25
C PHE A 95 13.14 -7.11 12.69
N LEU A 96 13.04 -7.24 11.37
CA LEU A 96 11.95 -7.94 10.70
C LEU A 96 12.01 -9.44 11.00
N GLN A 97 13.21 -10.01 11.12
CA GLN A 97 13.41 -11.40 11.52
C GLN A 97 12.93 -11.66 12.94
N GLN A 98 13.21 -10.74 13.88
CA GLN A 98 12.68 -10.83 15.24
C GLN A 98 11.14 -10.87 15.23
N LEU A 99 10.49 -9.96 14.48
CA LEU A 99 9.02 -9.94 14.35
C LEU A 99 8.48 -11.22 13.71
N TYR A 100 9.12 -11.68 12.64
CA TYR A 100 8.76 -12.91 11.93
C TYR A 100 8.80 -14.14 12.84
N CYS A 101 9.82 -14.25 13.68
CA CYS A 101 9.92 -15.31 14.69
C CYS A 101 8.88 -15.15 15.81
N GLN A 102 8.63 -13.93 16.29
CA GLN A 102 7.61 -13.66 17.32
C GLN A 102 6.20 -14.03 16.87
N LEU A 103 5.89 -13.83 15.59
CA LEU A 103 4.64 -14.25 14.95
C LEU A 103 4.54 -15.77 14.73
N LYS A 104 5.57 -16.53 15.13
CA LYS A 104 5.67 -17.99 14.95
C LYS A 104 5.51 -18.45 13.50
N ILE A 105 5.84 -17.57 12.54
CA ILE A 105 5.80 -17.90 11.11
C ILE A 105 6.70 -19.10 10.77
N PRO A 106 7.92 -19.26 11.32
CA PRO A 106 8.73 -20.46 11.07
C PRO A 106 8.00 -21.76 11.41
N THR A 107 7.27 -21.77 12.53
CA THR A 107 6.48 -22.93 12.96
C THR A 107 5.34 -23.23 12.00
N ILE A 108 4.69 -22.18 11.46
CA ILE A 108 3.63 -22.31 10.46
C ILE A 108 4.20 -22.88 9.16
N CYS A 109 5.31 -22.32 8.67
CA CYS A 109 6.01 -22.81 7.47
C CYS A 109 6.41 -24.28 7.63
N LYS A 110 6.94 -24.66 8.81
CA LYS A 110 7.29 -26.06 9.10
C LYS A 110 6.08 -26.99 9.10
N LYS A 111 4.94 -26.57 9.68
CA LYS A 111 3.69 -27.35 9.63
C LYS A 111 3.20 -27.56 8.19
N ILE A 112 3.21 -26.51 7.38
CA ILE A 112 2.80 -26.56 5.97
C ILE A 112 3.75 -27.46 5.16
N SER A 113 5.05 -27.31 5.36
CA SER A 113 6.08 -28.12 4.68
C SER A 113 6.04 -29.59 5.09
N ASN A 114 5.49 -29.93 6.27
CA ASN A 114 5.27 -31.31 6.67
C ASN A 114 3.99 -31.89 6.05
N SER A 115 2.96 -31.06 5.84
CA SER A 115 1.71 -31.49 5.18
C SER A 115 1.81 -31.53 3.66
N CYS A 116 2.75 -30.79 3.06
CA CYS A 116 2.95 -30.69 1.63
C CYS A 116 4.37 -31.13 1.31
N SER A 117 4.57 -32.09 0.40
CA SER A 117 5.89 -32.53 -0.04
C SER A 117 6.59 -31.45 -0.88
N LEU A 118 7.17 -30.45 -0.22
CA LEU A 118 7.88 -29.34 -0.87
C LEU A 118 9.34 -29.73 -1.12
N SER A 119 9.85 -29.41 -2.31
CA SER A 119 11.26 -29.63 -2.68
C SER A 119 12.21 -28.52 -2.20
N TYR A 120 11.68 -27.50 -1.53
CA TYR A 120 12.40 -26.31 -1.09
C TYR A 120 12.03 -25.95 0.34
N ASP A 121 12.94 -25.24 1.03
CA ASP A 121 12.69 -24.73 2.37
C ASP A 121 11.73 -23.53 2.32
N LEU A 122 10.48 -23.77 2.72
CA LEU A 122 9.42 -22.76 2.73
C LEU A 122 9.74 -21.60 3.68
N ASP A 123 10.35 -21.85 4.84
CA ASP A 123 10.66 -20.80 5.81
C ASP A 123 11.77 -19.88 5.28
N ALA A 124 12.83 -20.49 4.73
CA ALA A 124 13.93 -19.74 4.13
C ALA A 124 13.47 -18.90 2.93
N VAL A 125 12.53 -19.39 2.12
CA VAL A 125 11.99 -18.64 0.99
C VAL A 125 11.06 -17.50 1.47
N PHE A 126 10.17 -17.80 2.42
CA PHE A 126 9.13 -16.88 2.86
C PHE A 126 9.68 -15.70 3.68
N SER A 127 10.62 -15.97 4.59
CA SER A 127 11.35 -14.94 5.34
C SER A 127 12.07 -13.95 4.41
N LYS A 128 12.81 -14.47 3.42
CA LYS A 128 13.53 -13.65 2.43
C LYS A 128 12.59 -12.78 1.61
N LEU A 129 11.42 -13.27 1.21
CA LEU A 129 10.44 -12.44 0.52
C LEU A 129 9.94 -11.29 1.38
N ILE A 130 9.60 -11.57 2.63
CA ILE A 130 9.04 -10.54 3.51
C ILE A 130 10.11 -9.47 3.77
N TYR A 131 11.32 -9.88 4.12
CA TYR A 131 12.41 -8.94 4.38
C TYR A 131 12.78 -8.15 3.14
N GLY A 132 12.97 -8.86 2.01
CA GLY A 132 13.32 -8.26 0.73
C GLY A 132 12.24 -7.27 0.26
N ARG A 133 10.96 -7.60 0.41
CA ARG A 133 9.88 -6.69 -0.01
C ARG A 133 9.73 -5.45 0.87
N ILE A 134 10.02 -5.55 2.16
CA ILE A 134 9.97 -4.41 3.08
C ILE A 134 11.21 -3.51 2.90
N LEU A 135 12.40 -4.11 2.73
CA LEU A 135 13.65 -3.38 2.61
C LEU A 135 13.90 -2.83 1.21
N PHE A 136 13.43 -3.56 0.19
CA PHE A 136 13.75 -3.33 -1.22
C PHE A 136 12.47 -3.44 -2.08
N PRO A 137 11.65 -2.38 -2.19
CA PRO A 137 10.38 -2.41 -2.93
C PRO A 137 10.53 -2.63 -4.45
N PHE A 138 11.75 -2.64 -4.98
CA PHE A 138 12.10 -2.76 -6.42
C PHE A 138 11.90 -4.16 -7.03
N THR A 139 12.07 -4.27 -8.36
CA THR A 139 11.95 -5.52 -9.15
C THR A 139 12.73 -6.70 -8.55
N SER A 140 12.28 -7.93 -8.85
CA SER A 140 12.90 -9.16 -8.33
C SER A 140 14.40 -9.27 -8.60
N LEU A 141 14.88 -8.68 -9.71
CA LEU A 141 16.30 -8.64 -10.07
C LEU A 141 17.11 -7.71 -9.15
N SER A 142 16.63 -6.47 -8.94
CA SER A 142 17.24 -5.50 -8.02
C SER A 142 17.23 -6.01 -6.58
N CYS A 143 16.14 -6.66 -6.17
CA CYS A 143 16.03 -7.28 -4.86
C CYS A 143 17.11 -8.36 -4.64
N THR A 144 17.44 -9.12 -5.69
CA THR A 144 18.47 -10.17 -5.62
C THR A 144 19.86 -9.58 -5.40
N GLU A 145 20.23 -8.54 -6.15
CA GLU A 145 21.51 -7.85 -5.95
C GLU A 145 21.62 -7.22 -4.56
N GLN A 146 20.55 -6.61 -4.08
CA GLN A 146 20.53 -5.97 -2.77
C GLN A 146 20.53 -6.99 -1.62
N THR A 147 19.95 -8.18 -1.82
CA THR A 147 19.98 -9.28 -0.84
C THR A 147 21.41 -9.83 -0.64
N LYS A 148 22.28 -9.77 -1.66
CA LYS A 148 23.71 -10.15 -1.53
C LYS A 148 24.46 -9.25 -0.54
N ARG A 149 23.94 -8.06 -0.24
CA ARG A 149 24.51 -7.13 0.74
C ARG A 149 24.04 -7.42 2.17
N LEU A 150 23.10 -8.35 2.39
CA LEU A 150 22.64 -8.69 3.74
C LEU A 150 23.66 -9.58 4.47
N LEU A 151 23.66 -9.48 5.80
CA LEU A 151 24.45 -10.37 6.64
C LEU A 151 23.93 -11.81 6.52
N GLY A 152 24.82 -12.80 6.38
CA GLY A 152 24.42 -14.21 6.22
C GLY A 152 23.88 -14.54 4.83
N GLN A 153 24.54 -14.02 3.77
CA GLN A 153 24.21 -14.21 2.35
C GLN A 153 23.54 -15.56 2.09
N PRO A 154 22.36 -15.57 1.44
CA PRO A 154 21.65 -16.83 1.23
C PRO A 154 22.44 -17.76 0.31
N GLU A 155 22.57 -19.03 0.70
CA GLU A 155 23.24 -20.10 -0.08
C GLU A 155 22.61 -20.35 -1.46
N SER A 156 21.43 -19.80 -1.73
CA SER A 156 20.74 -19.90 -3.01
C SER A 156 20.06 -18.58 -3.40
N ALA A 157 20.04 -18.32 -4.71
CA ALA A 157 19.25 -17.25 -5.31
C ALA A 157 17.80 -17.35 -4.82
N PRO A 158 17.15 -16.22 -4.48
CA PRO A 158 15.75 -16.26 -4.04
C PRO A 158 14.93 -16.98 -5.11
N TYR A 159 14.28 -18.08 -4.75
CA TYR A 159 13.32 -18.75 -5.63
C TYR A 159 12.30 -17.71 -6.07
N TYR A 160 12.29 -17.39 -7.36
CA TYR A 160 11.37 -16.40 -7.91
C TYR A 160 9.95 -16.88 -7.69
N ILE A 161 9.18 -16.08 -6.96
CA ILE A 161 7.83 -16.43 -6.53
C ILE A 161 6.79 -16.08 -7.59
N SER A 162 7.11 -15.08 -8.40
CA SER A 162 6.44 -14.70 -9.64
C SER A 162 7.32 -13.68 -10.38
N GLN A 163 7.25 -13.62 -11.71
CA GLN A 163 7.73 -12.44 -12.45
C GLN A 163 6.93 -11.22 -11.95
N ARG A 164 7.61 -10.10 -11.69
CA ARG A 164 6.92 -8.85 -11.35
C ARG A 164 6.55 -8.16 -12.66
N ASP A 165 5.27 -8.18 -12.98
CA ASP A 165 4.74 -7.28 -13.99
C ASP A 165 4.50 -5.90 -13.37
N ALA A 166 5.48 -5.02 -13.56
CA ALA A 166 5.46 -3.64 -13.08
C ALA A 166 5.21 -2.65 -14.23
N LYS A 167 4.73 -3.12 -15.39
CA LYS A 167 4.33 -2.24 -16.50
C LYS A 167 3.20 -1.30 -16.05
N ILE A 168 2.37 -1.76 -15.13
CA ILE A 168 1.17 -1.05 -14.65
C ILE A 168 1.21 -0.96 -13.14
N LEU A 169 0.99 0.26 -12.65
CA LEU A 169 0.90 0.60 -11.25
C LEU A 169 -0.55 0.98 -10.94
N TYR A 170 -1.25 0.11 -10.22
CA TYR A 170 -2.57 0.40 -9.71
C TYR A 170 -2.47 1.23 -8.44
N TYR A 171 -3.25 2.30 -8.38
CA TYR A 171 -3.37 3.16 -7.23
C TYR A 171 -4.82 3.30 -6.80
N ASP A 172 -5.10 2.96 -5.54
CA ASP A 172 -6.40 3.17 -4.93
C ASP A 172 -6.28 3.75 -3.51
N CYS A 173 -7.26 4.58 -3.14
CA CYS A 173 -7.32 5.26 -1.86
C CYS A 173 -8.62 4.93 -1.14
N THR A 174 -8.50 4.30 0.03
CA THR A 174 -9.63 3.99 0.90
C THR A 174 -9.66 4.91 2.11
N ASN A 175 -10.79 5.58 2.30
CA ASN A 175 -11.05 6.39 3.49
C ASN A 175 -11.64 5.54 4.62
N TYR A 176 -10.98 5.53 5.76
CA TYR A 176 -11.45 4.95 7.01
C TYR A 176 -11.99 6.06 7.90
N PHE A 177 -13.25 5.94 8.30
CA PHE A 177 -13.91 6.88 9.20
C PHE A 177 -14.04 6.26 10.59
N SER A 178 -13.67 7.01 11.61
CA SER A 178 -14.05 6.85 13.02
C SER A 178 -14.93 8.02 13.44
N ASP A 179 -15.70 7.86 14.50
CA ASP A 179 -16.63 8.87 15.06
C ASP A 179 -16.00 10.26 15.29
N SER A 180 -14.67 10.35 15.35
CA SER A 180 -13.95 11.61 15.61
C SER A 180 -12.72 11.86 14.73
N SER A 181 -12.40 10.97 13.79
CA SER A 181 -11.25 11.16 12.87
C SER A 181 -11.41 10.36 11.58
N SER A 182 -10.89 10.89 10.48
CA SER A 182 -10.74 10.15 9.22
C SER A 182 -9.27 9.90 8.95
N VAL A 183 -8.99 8.68 8.50
CA VAL A 183 -7.67 8.25 8.06
C VAL A 183 -7.81 7.70 6.65
N GLN A 184 -7.02 8.20 5.72
CA GLN A 184 -6.96 7.69 4.36
C GLN A 184 -5.76 6.76 4.22
N LEU A 185 -5.99 5.56 3.70
CA LEU A 185 -4.96 4.61 3.28
C LEU A 185 -4.89 4.64 1.76
N GLY A 186 -3.73 5.00 1.20
CA GLY A 186 -3.43 4.75 -0.20
C GLY A 186 -2.60 3.48 -0.35
N LEU A 187 -2.95 2.63 -1.32
CA LEU A 187 -2.21 1.42 -1.63
C LEU A 187 -1.78 1.40 -3.09
N PHE A 188 -0.53 1.00 -3.32
CA PHE A 188 0.04 0.76 -4.64
C PHE A 188 0.18 -0.74 -4.88
N LEU A 189 -0.29 -1.19 -6.03
CA LEU A 189 -0.20 -2.58 -6.46
C LEU A 189 0.39 -2.67 -7.86
N ASN A 190 1.03 -3.79 -8.17
CA ASN A 190 1.45 -4.10 -9.54
C ASN A 190 0.30 -4.74 -10.35
N ASN A 191 0.52 -5.03 -11.64
CA ASN A 191 -0.49 -5.63 -12.51
C ASN A 191 -1.07 -6.95 -11.94
N SER A 192 -0.24 -7.72 -11.25
CA SER A 192 -0.64 -8.97 -10.59
C SER A 192 -1.37 -8.77 -9.24
N GLY A 193 -1.77 -7.54 -8.91
CA GLY A 193 -2.40 -7.16 -7.64
C GLY A 193 -1.54 -7.41 -6.40
N ILE A 194 -0.21 -7.44 -6.55
CA ILE A 194 0.74 -7.59 -5.44
C ILE A 194 1.01 -6.21 -4.84
N PRO A 195 0.85 -6.02 -3.52
CA PRO A 195 1.17 -4.76 -2.87
C PRO A 195 2.65 -4.39 -2.97
N LEU A 196 2.90 -3.14 -3.35
CA LEU A 196 4.24 -2.58 -3.52
C LEU A 196 4.57 -1.56 -2.42
N ALA A 197 3.65 -0.64 -2.17
CA ALA A 197 3.81 0.43 -1.18
C ALA A 197 2.45 0.88 -0.65
N PHE A 198 2.42 1.54 0.50
CA PHE A 198 1.22 2.17 1.04
C PHE A 198 1.57 3.47 1.76
N PHE A 199 0.59 4.35 1.92
CA PHE A 199 0.71 5.55 2.75
C PHE A 199 -0.54 5.78 3.59
N ILE A 200 -0.37 6.51 4.68
CA ILE A 200 -1.44 6.88 5.60
C ILE A 200 -1.49 8.40 5.67
N ARG A 201 -2.67 8.98 5.47
CA ARG A 201 -2.95 10.40 5.67
C ARG A 201 -3.97 10.55 6.80
N GLU A 202 -3.64 11.34 7.81
CA GLU A 202 -4.53 11.69 8.92
C GLU A 202 -5.25 13.00 8.57
N GLY A 203 -6.58 13.04 8.64
CA GLY A 203 -7.34 14.27 8.40
C GLY A 203 -8.59 14.11 7.52
N SER A 204 -9.47 15.11 7.56
CA SER A 204 -10.76 15.18 6.87
C SER A 204 -10.69 15.81 5.49
N GLU A 205 -9.49 16.00 4.94
CA GLU A 205 -9.34 16.50 3.58
C GLU A 205 -9.93 15.47 2.62
N LYS A 206 -10.99 15.89 1.92
CA LYS A 206 -11.70 15.09 0.92
C LYS A 206 -10.87 14.89 -0.35
N SER A 207 -9.66 15.44 -0.42
CA SER A 207 -8.82 15.32 -1.61
C SER A 207 -8.21 13.92 -1.65
N SER A 208 -8.68 13.16 -2.61
CA SER A 208 -8.21 11.85 -3.00
C SER A 208 -6.94 11.91 -3.87
N SER A 209 -6.36 13.11 -4.00
CA SER A 209 -5.06 13.35 -4.63
C SER A 209 -3.90 12.74 -3.84
N ILE A 210 -2.98 12.11 -4.58
CA ILE A 210 -1.70 11.62 -4.06
C ILE A 210 -0.94 12.81 -3.46
N PRO A 211 -0.35 12.70 -2.25
CA PRO A 211 0.50 13.76 -1.72
C PRO A 211 1.70 13.99 -2.65
N GLN A 212 1.96 15.22 -3.10
CA GLN A 212 3.13 15.57 -3.92
C GLN A 212 4.48 15.02 -3.39
N PRO A 213 4.75 14.98 -2.06
CA PRO A 213 5.98 14.36 -1.55
C PRO A 213 6.07 12.86 -1.83
N LEU A 214 4.93 12.15 -1.81
CA LEU A 214 4.86 10.72 -2.05
C LEU A 214 4.94 10.41 -3.54
N GLU A 215 4.34 11.25 -4.39
CA GLU A 215 4.49 11.18 -5.84
C GLU A 215 5.98 11.27 -6.23
N LYS A 216 6.71 12.26 -5.71
CA LYS A 216 8.16 12.37 -5.89
C LYS A 216 8.91 11.16 -5.34
N GLN A 217 8.44 10.57 -4.24
CA GLN A 217 9.04 9.36 -3.67
C GLN A 217 8.77 8.13 -4.55
N ILE A 218 7.59 7.99 -5.15
CA ILE A 218 7.28 6.91 -6.09
C ILE A 218 8.10 7.09 -7.36
N MET A 219 8.16 8.29 -7.91
CA MET A 219 9.07 8.58 -9.02
C MET A 219 10.51 8.24 -8.62
N HIS A 220 10.90 8.58 -7.39
CA HIS A 220 12.22 8.27 -6.87
C HIS A 220 12.53 6.77 -6.79
N ASP A 221 11.59 6.03 -6.23
CA ASP A 221 11.72 4.61 -5.93
C ASP A 221 11.41 3.75 -7.17
N PHE A 222 10.85 4.32 -8.24
CA PHE A 222 10.49 3.61 -9.47
C PHE A 222 11.10 4.20 -10.75
N HIS A 223 12.10 5.10 -10.63
CA HIS A 223 12.79 5.83 -11.72
C HIS A 223 13.23 5.00 -12.95
N PHE A 224 13.34 3.67 -12.84
CA PHE A 224 13.88 2.79 -13.88
C PHE A 224 12.83 2.14 -14.78
N SER A 225 11.54 2.40 -14.58
CA SER A 225 10.46 1.78 -15.35
C SER A 225 9.46 2.84 -15.79
N LYS A 226 9.18 2.97 -17.10
CA LYS A 226 7.96 3.63 -17.57
C LYS A 226 6.79 2.77 -17.10
N PHE A 227 5.90 3.32 -16.27
CA PHE A 227 4.72 2.60 -15.78
C PHE A 227 3.45 3.38 -16.10
N THR A 228 2.35 2.67 -16.28
CA THR A 228 1.02 3.25 -16.44
C THR A 228 0.35 3.37 -15.08
N VAL A 229 -0.11 4.56 -14.70
CA VAL A 229 -0.92 4.70 -13.48
C VAL A 229 -2.38 4.47 -13.78
N TYR A 230 -2.98 3.54 -13.05
CA TYR A 230 -4.41 3.28 -13.10
C TYR A 230 -5.09 3.83 -11.84
N THR A 231 -6.08 4.73 -11.99
CA THR A 231 -6.79 5.33 -10.85
C THR A 231 -8.33 5.34 -11.01
N ASN A 232 -9.01 5.13 -9.86
CA ASN A 232 -10.46 5.17 -9.72
C ASN A 232 -11.01 6.57 -9.36
N ASP A 233 -10.15 7.56 -9.16
CA ASP A 233 -10.54 8.85 -8.60
C ASP A 233 -10.73 9.95 -9.64
N MET A 234 -12.00 10.27 -9.91
CA MET A 234 -12.41 11.40 -10.76
C MET A 234 -12.10 12.77 -10.15
N ASN A 235 -11.84 12.86 -8.85
CA ASN A 235 -11.46 14.09 -8.15
C ASN A 235 -9.94 14.25 -8.00
N CYS A 236 -9.13 13.39 -8.63
CA CYS A 236 -7.73 13.72 -8.85
C CYS A 236 -7.75 14.99 -9.72
N PRO A 237 -7.35 16.17 -9.20
CA PRO A 237 -7.75 17.46 -9.77
C PRO A 237 -7.32 17.69 -11.21
N ASP A 238 -6.49 16.83 -11.78
CA ASP A 238 -6.06 17.00 -13.14
C ASP A 238 -5.74 15.63 -13.77
N ILE A 239 -6.66 15.13 -14.61
CA ILE A 239 -6.25 14.35 -15.79
C ILE A 239 -5.12 15.10 -16.55
N ASN A 240 -5.12 16.44 -16.45
CA ASN A 240 -4.10 17.35 -16.93
C ASN A 240 -2.74 17.31 -16.17
N MET A 241 -2.68 16.84 -14.90
CA MET A 241 -1.42 16.67 -14.16
C MET A 241 -0.73 15.41 -14.65
N TRP A 242 -1.51 14.39 -15.04
CA TRP A 242 -0.98 13.17 -15.64
C TRP A 242 -0.48 13.38 -17.06
N ASN A 243 -1.12 14.25 -17.85
CA ASN A 243 -0.55 14.76 -19.09
C ASN A 243 0.79 15.50 -18.85
N ASN A 244 0.95 16.18 -17.71
CA ASN A 244 2.16 16.92 -17.32
C ASN A 244 3.23 16.10 -16.56
N PHE A 245 3.02 14.81 -16.24
CA PHE A 245 4.01 13.95 -15.56
C PHE A 245 5.11 13.44 -16.50
N GLY A 246 5.70 14.35 -17.30
CA GLY A 246 6.94 14.08 -18.04
C GLY A 246 6.85 12.97 -19.08
N GLY A 247 5.68 12.75 -19.69
CA GLY A 247 5.48 11.73 -20.73
C GLY A 247 5.18 10.33 -20.21
N GLN A 248 4.52 10.21 -19.06
CA GLN A 248 4.04 8.92 -18.54
C GLN A 248 2.63 8.57 -19.04
N ASN A 249 2.35 7.27 -19.08
CA ASN A 249 1.08 6.75 -19.53
C ASN A 249 0.08 6.66 -18.37
N PHE A 250 -1.21 6.82 -18.62
CA PHE A 250 -2.26 6.71 -17.60
C PHE A 250 -3.49 5.95 -18.09
N LEU A 251 -4.22 5.34 -17.14
CA LEU A 251 -5.56 4.78 -17.30
C LEU A 251 -6.46 5.37 -16.20
N THR A 252 -7.48 6.14 -16.57
CA THR A 252 -8.42 6.73 -15.60
C THR A 252 -9.84 6.25 -15.85
N THR A 253 -10.46 5.64 -14.85
CA THR A 253 -11.85 5.16 -14.96
C THR A 253 -12.82 6.33 -14.86
N GLN A 254 -13.88 6.31 -15.66
CA GLN A 254 -14.97 7.27 -15.53
C GLN A 254 -16.31 6.58 -15.26
N PRO A 255 -17.05 6.99 -14.20
CA PRO A 255 -18.40 6.48 -13.96
C PRO A 255 -19.31 6.76 -15.15
N LEU A 256 -19.93 5.72 -15.71
CA LEU A 256 -20.80 5.84 -16.89
C LEU A 256 -21.97 6.81 -16.69
N LYS A 257 -22.38 7.04 -15.44
CA LYS A 257 -23.44 8.00 -15.10
C LYS A 257 -23.11 9.44 -15.49
N ASN A 258 -21.83 9.83 -15.38
CA ASN A 258 -21.36 11.21 -15.54
C ASN A 258 -20.75 11.47 -16.94
N LEU A 259 -20.92 10.55 -17.89
CA LEU A 259 -20.42 10.70 -19.25
C LEU A 259 -21.29 11.66 -20.06
N ARG A 260 -20.68 12.30 -21.06
CA ARG A 260 -21.41 13.06 -22.08
C ARG A 260 -22.43 12.14 -22.79
N PRO A 261 -23.61 12.66 -23.19
CA PRO A 261 -24.67 11.83 -23.77
C PRO A 261 -24.24 11.01 -24.99
N ASP A 262 -23.45 11.60 -25.88
CA ASP A 262 -22.91 10.97 -27.10
C ASP A 262 -22.03 9.74 -26.78
N ILE A 263 -21.14 9.90 -25.79
CA ILE A 263 -20.25 8.84 -25.34
C ILE A 263 -21.03 7.75 -24.62
N LYS A 264 -22.00 8.15 -23.80
CA LYS A 264 -22.81 7.25 -23.01
C LYS A 264 -23.68 6.35 -23.89
N GLU A 265 -24.27 6.89 -24.94
CA GLU A 265 -25.04 6.14 -25.93
C GLU A 265 -24.15 5.14 -26.68
N TRP A 266 -22.97 5.58 -27.13
CA TRP A 266 -21.98 4.71 -27.76
C TRP A 266 -21.53 3.56 -26.84
N ALA A 267 -21.16 3.88 -25.60
CA ALA A 267 -20.65 2.91 -24.64
C ALA A 267 -21.70 1.85 -24.24
N LEU A 268 -22.98 2.22 -24.22
CA LEU A 268 -24.10 1.33 -23.87
C LEU A 268 -24.76 0.67 -25.07
N SER A 269 -24.34 1.00 -26.30
CA SER A 269 -24.86 0.36 -27.49
C SER A 269 -24.63 -1.16 -27.43
N PRO A 270 -25.65 -1.99 -27.70
CA PRO A 270 -25.54 -3.43 -27.53
C PRO A 270 -24.75 -4.13 -28.65
N THR A 271 -24.54 -3.47 -29.79
CA THR A 271 -23.88 -4.02 -30.98
C THR A 271 -22.42 -3.57 -31.08
N GLU A 272 -21.65 -4.11 -32.02
CA GLU A 272 -20.26 -3.70 -32.31
C GLU A 272 -19.24 -4.01 -31.19
N TRP A 273 -19.50 -5.04 -30.37
CA TRP A 273 -18.54 -5.48 -29.35
C TRP A 273 -17.54 -6.45 -29.93
N ILE A 274 -16.25 -6.29 -29.62
CA ILE A 274 -15.20 -7.21 -30.06
C ILE A 274 -14.88 -8.15 -28.91
N LEU A 275 -14.75 -9.44 -29.20
CA LEU A 275 -14.30 -10.46 -28.25
C LEU A 275 -12.78 -10.60 -28.30
N GLU A 276 -12.12 -10.74 -27.15
CA GLU A 276 -10.70 -11.06 -27.04
C GLU A 276 -10.28 -12.21 -27.99
N GLY A 277 -9.24 -12.00 -28.79
CA GLY A 277 -8.75 -12.99 -29.76
C GLY A 277 -9.62 -13.17 -31.01
N SER A 278 -10.70 -12.39 -31.18
CA SER A 278 -11.56 -12.39 -32.37
C SER A 278 -11.58 -11.02 -33.06
N THR A 279 -11.75 -11.03 -34.38
CA THR A 279 -12.00 -9.81 -35.17
C THR A 279 -13.49 -9.59 -35.45
N GLU A 280 -14.35 -10.53 -35.04
CA GLU A 280 -15.80 -10.45 -35.26
C GLU A 280 -16.47 -9.54 -34.24
N THR A 281 -17.58 -8.95 -34.65
CA THR A 281 -18.42 -8.12 -33.76
C THR A 281 -19.59 -8.92 -33.20
N PHE A 282 -19.94 -8.64 -31.96
CA PHE A 282 -20.94 -9.35 -31.18
C PHE A 282 -22.00 -8.39 -30.66
N ASP A 283 -23.19 -8.94 -30.43
CA ASP A 283 -24.26 -8.29 -29.68
C ASP A 283 -24.25 -8.81 -28.23
N ILE A 284 -24.05 -7.92 -27.26
CA ILE A 284 -23.96 -8.35 -25.85
C ILE A 284 -25.28 -8.88 -25.29
N ARG A 285 -26.42 -8.61 -25.95
CA ARG A 285 -27.74 -9.10 -25.53
C ARG A 285 -27.92 -10.59 -25.82
N THR A 286 -27.18 -11.15 -26.78
CA THR A 286 -27.27 -12.57 -27.15
C THR A 286 -26.40 -13.45 -26.26
N ILE A 287 -25.57 -12.86 -25.40
CA ILE A 287 -24.64 -13.60 -24.54
C ILE A 287 -25.40 -14.23 -23.38
N VAL A 288 -25.38 -15.56 -23.33
CA VAL A 288 -25.98 -16.34 -22.24
C VAL A 288 -25.02 -16.41 -21.05
N ASN A 289 -25.57 -16.35 -19.83
CA ASN A 289 -24.80 -16.46 -18.59
C ASN A 289 -24.34 -17.91 -18.32
N THR A 290 -23.21 -18.29 -18.91
CA THR A 290 -22.53 -19.59 -18.73
C THR A 290 -21.15 -19.38 -18.12
N GLU A 291 -20.57 -20.39 -17.47
CA GLU A 291 -19.21 -20.29 -16.90
C GLU A 291 -18.17 -19.92 -17.97
N GLU A 292 -18.31 -20.44 -19.18
CA GLU A 292 -17.45 -20.09 -20.30
C GLU A 292 -17.54 -18.60 -20.68
N ASN A 293 -18.76 -18.06 -20.74
CA ASN A 293 -18.96 -16.66 -21.11
C ASN A 293 -18.63 -15.67 -19.99
N LYS A 294 -18.52 -16.13 -18.73
CA LYS A 294 -18.06 -15.29 -17.62
C LYS A 294 -16.58 -14.92 -17.75
N GLU A 295 -15.76 -15.82 -18.27
CA GLU A 295 -14.32 -15.56 -18.47
C GLU A 295 -14.03 -14.74 -19.73
N LYS A 296 -15.04 -14.47 -20.58
CA LYS A 296 -14.89 -13.68 -21.80
C LYS A 296 -14.97 -12.18 -21.50
N ILE A 297 -14.09 -11.42 -22.16
CA ILE A 297 -14.05 -9.96 -22.11
C ILE A 297 -14.43 -9.42 -23.49
N PHE A 298 -15.44 -8.56 -23.51
CA PHE A 298 -15.87 -7.84 -24.69
C PHE A 298 -15.41 -6.39 -24.57
N PHE A 299 -14.95 -5.78 -25.66
CA PHE A 299 -14.50 -4.39 -25.63
C PHE A 299 -14.91 -3.60 -26.87
N LYS A 300 -14.87 -2.27 -26.73
CA LYS A 300 -14.97 -1.29 -27.81
C LYS A 300 -13.94 -0.21 -27.59
N GLN A 301 -13.47 0.36 -28.68
CA GLN A 301 -12.58 1.51 -28.66
C GLN A 301 -13.13 2.67 -29.49
N ARG A 302 -12.82 3.89 -29.08
CA ARG A 302 -13.10 5.12 -29.82
C ARG A 302 -12.07 6.18 -29.45
N LEU A 303 -11.66 6.99 -30.42
CA LEU A 303 -10.85 8.18 -30.16
C LEU A 303 -11.73 9.31 -29.63
N PHE A 304 -11.20 10.02 -28.64
CA PHE A 304 -11.81 11.18 -28.04
C PHE A 304 -10.87 12.37 -28.19
N GLU A 305 -11.35 13.41 -28.86
CA GLU A 305 -10.68 14.70 -28.95
C GLU A 305 -11.23 15.61 -27.85
N GLY A 306 -10.31 16.17 -27.07
CA GLY A 306 -10.61 17.09 -25.97
C GLY A 306 -9.75 18.33 -26.04
N TYR A 307 -10.17 19.36 -25.30
CA TYR A 307 -9.45 20.61 -25.15
C TYR A 307 -9.27 20.91 -23.66
N ASP A 308 -8.05 21.20 -23.25
CA ASP A 308 -7.75 21.66 -21.90
C ASP A 308 -7.82 23.19 -21.87
N GLU A 309 -8.91 23.73 -21.31
CA GLU A 309 -9.09 25.19 -21.16
C GLU A 309 -8.02 25.84 -20.26
N SER A 310 -7.42 25.08 -19.34
CA SER A 310 -6.44 25.63 -18.39
C SER A 310 -5.05 25.83 -19.01
N GLN A 311 -4.71 25.02 -20.02
CA GLN A 311 -3.41 25.03 -20.69
C GLN A 311 -3.50 25.44 -22.16
N GLU A 312 -4.71 25.60 -22.69
CA GLU A 312 -5.01 25.91 -24.08
C GLU A 312 -4.43 24.87 -25.07
N ILE A 313 -4.57 23.58 -24.74
CA ILE A 313 -4.00 22.47 -25.53
C ILE A 313 -5.11 21.50 -25.96
N GLU A 314 -5.12 21.15 -27.24
CA GLU A 314 -5.90 20.03 -27.77
C GLU A 314 -5.19 18.70 -27.48
N TYR A 315 -5.96 17.69 -27.07
CA TYR A 315 -5.45 16.35 -26.81
C TYR A 315 -6.36 15.29 -27.41
N ILE A 316 -5.74 14.17 -27.81
CA ILE A 316 -6.42 12.97 -28.29
C ILE A 316 -6.21 11.88 -27.24
N GLN A 317 -7.29 11.24 -26.82
CA GLN A 317 -7.27 10.14 -25.87
C GLN A 317 -8.00 8.93 -26.45
N ASN A 318 -7.52 7.75 -26.09
CA ASN A 318 -8.19 6.48 -26.36
C ASN A 318 -9.25 6.24 -25.29
N LEU A 319 -10.47 5.99 -25.76
CA LEU A 319 -11.60 5.62 -24.93
C LEU A 319 -11.89 4.14 -25.13
N ILE A 320 -11.76 3.36 -24.07
CA ILE A 320 -12.02 1.92 -24.10
C ILE A 320 -13.11 1.60 -23.10
N VAL A 321 -14.15 0.91 -23.58
CA VAL A 321 -15.19 0.34 -22.73
C VAL A 321 -15.15 -1.17 -22.83
N THR A 322 -15.22 -1.82 -21.69
CA THR A 322 -15.28 -3.28 -21.58
C THR A 322 -16.63 -3.71 -21.01
N TYR A 323 -17.07 -4.90 -21.42
CA TYR A 323 -18.22 -5.58 -20.86
C TYR A 323 -17.83 -7.02 -20.47
N SER A 324 -18.13 -7.39 -19.22
CA SER A 324 -17.92 -8.75 -18.71
C SER A 324 -19.12 -9.21 -17.87
N LEU A 325 -19.57 -10.43 -18.13
CA LEU A 325 -20.61 -11.07 -17.32
C LEU A 325 -20.16 -11.33 -15.88
N LYS A 326 -18.87 -11.62 -15.67
CA LYS A 326 -18.29 -11.80 -14.35
C LYS A 326 -18.39 -10.51 -13.53
N TYR A 327 -18.02 -9.38 -14.13
CA TYR A 327 -18.12 -8.08 -13.49
C TYR A 327 -19.58 -7.67 -13.22
N LYS A 328 -20.48 -7.94 -14.17
CA LYS A 328 -21.93 -7.74 -14.01
C LYS A 328 -22.47 -8.49 -12.79
N ASN A 329 -22.14 -9.77 -12.68
CA ASN A 329 -22.57 -10.60 -11.57
C ASN A 329 -21.99 -10.11 -10.24
N TYR A 330 -20.71 -9.70 -10.23
CA TYR A 330 -20.08 -9.09 -9.06
C TYR A 330 -20.86 -7.84 -8.57
N GLN A 331 -21.17 -6.91 -9.47
CA GLN A 331 -21.91 -5.69 -9.13
C GLN A 331 -23.32 -5.98 -8.61
N ILE A 332 -24.02 -6.95 -9.22
CA ILE A 332 -25.34 -7.42 -8.74
C ILE A 332 -25.24 -8.02 -7.34
N CYS A 333 -24.27 -8.92 -7.11
CA CYS A 333 -24.04 -9.52 -5.80
C CYS A 333 -23.70 -8.46 -4.74
N ARG A 334 -22.88 -7.46 -5.10
CA ARG A 334 -22.51 -6.35 -4.22
C ARG A 334 -23.71 -5.49 -3.85
N ARG A 335 -24.58 -5.17 -4.82
CA ARG A 335 -25.83 -4.45 -4.58
C ARG A 335 -26.76 -5.23 -3.66
N ASN A 336 -27.00 -6.52 -3.93
CA ASN A 336 -27.85 -7.37 -3.09
C ASN A 336 -27.37 -7.51 -1.64
N ARG A 337 -26.07 -7.35 -1.36
CA ARG A 337 -25.50 -7.39 0.01
C ARG A 337 -25.74 -6.10 0.81
N LYS A 338 -25.88 -4.96 0.15
CA LYS A 338 -26.26 -3.70 0.80
C LYS A 338 -27.79 -3.63 0.74
N ALA A 339 -28.47 -3.41 1.85
CA ALA A 339 -29.93 -3.22 1.82
C ALA A 339 -30.25 -2.00 0.93
N ASP A 340 -30.68 -2.26 -0.30
CA ASP A 340 -30.51 -1.32 -1.41
C ASP A 340 -31.56 -0.20 -1.43
N THR A 341 -31.13 1.00 -1.80
CA THR A 341 -31.96 2.21 -2.01
C THR A 341 -32.38 2.34 -3.48
N SER A 342 -33.42 3.14 -3.77
CA SER A 342 -33.95 3.34 -5.14
C SER A 342 -32.91 3.80 -6.18
N LEU A 343 -31.92 4.59 -5.77
CA LEU A 343 -30.80 5.03 -6.62
C LEU A 343 -29.92 3.87 -7.10
N SER A 344 -29.74 2.85 -6.26
CA SER A 344 -28.93 1.67 -6.56
C SER A 344 -29.56 0.80 -7.66
N GLN A 345 -30.89 0.74 -7.68
CA GLN A 345 -31.64 0.05 -8.73
C GLN A 345 -31.52 0.75 -10.08
N MET A 346 -31.45 2.08 -10.11
CA MET A 346 -31.26 2.84 -11.36
C MET A 346 -29.87 2.63 -11.98
N GLU A 347 -28.86 2.31 -11.17
CA GLU A 347 -27.49 2.03 -11.61
C GLU A 347 -27.32 0.62 -12.21
N SER A 348 -28.29 -0.29 -12.05
CA SER A 348 -28.25 -1.66 -12.61
C SER A 348 -28.10 -1.72 -14.14
N ARG A 349 -28.53 -0.67 -14.84
CA ARG A 349 -28.38 -0.57 -16.30
C ARG A 349 -26.92 -0.49 -16.76
N TYR A 350 -26.01 -0.10 -15.87
CA TYR A 350 -24.57 0.02 -16.14
C TYR A 350 -23.82 -1.25 -15.70
N ASP A 351 -24.52 -2.30 -15.29
CA ASP A 351 -23.86 -3.48 -14.77
C ASP A 351 -23.06 -4.21 -15.84
N GLY A 352 -21.82 -4.55 -15.49
CA GLY A 352 -20.88 -5.24 -16.38
C GLY A 352 -20.06 -4.32 -17.25
N PHE A 353 -20.39 -3.03 -17.33
CA PHE A 353 -19.65 -2.05 -18.12
C PHE A 353 -18.55 -1.39 -17.29
N HIS A 354 -17.37 -1.25 -17.88
CA HIS A 354 -16.25 -0.50 -17.29
C HIS A 354 -15.55 0.33 -18.36
N LEU A 355 -15.41 1.64 -18.16
CA LEU A 355 -14.91 2.59 -19.15
C LEU A 355 -13.68 3.34 -18.64
N VAL A 356 -12.67 3.47 -19.50
CA VAL A 356 -11.41 4.13 -19.20
C VAL A 356 -10.98 5.08 -20.32
N TYR A 357 -10.43 6.23 -19.91
CA TYR A 357 -9.64 7.13 -20.74
C TYR A 357 -8.15 6.82 -20.58
N THR A 358 -7.42 6.76 -21.68
CA THR A 358 -5.99 6.50 -21.67
C THR A 358 -5.26 7.20 -22.81
N ASN A 359 -3.99 7.52 -22.60
CA ASN A 359 -3.03 7.93 -23.62
C ASN A 359 -2.13 6.76 -24.08
N LEU A 360 -2.48 5.52 -23.72
CA LEU A 360 -1.79 4.34 -24.21
C LEU A 360 -2.12 4.09 -25.68
N ASP A 361 -1.06 3.87 -26.47
CA ASP A 361 -1.13 3.39 -27.86
C ASP A 361 -0.97 1.86 -27.95
N ASP A 362 -1.09 1.14 -26.82
CA ASP A 362 -1.12 -0.34 -26.80
C ASP A 362 -2.41 -0.86 -27.47
N GLU A 363 -2.39 -2.12 -27.92
CA GLU A 363 -3.56 -2.77 -28.54
C GLU A 363 -4.78 -2.76 -27.59
N PRO A 364 -6.00 -2.53 -28.09
CA PRO A 364 -7.20 -2.38 -27.25
C PRO A 364 -7.52 -3.63 -26.42
N GLU A 365 -7.18 -4.80 -26.95
CA GLU A 365 -7.31 -6.07 -26.25
C GLU A 365 -6.40 -6.12 -25.00
N GLU A 366 -5.16 -5.65 -25.12
CA GLU A 366 -4.25 -5.57 -23.97
C GLU A 366 -4.79 -4.61 -22.91
N ILE A 367 -5.32 -3.46 -23.33
CA ILE A 367 -5.94 -2.51 -22.41
C ILE A 367 -7.20 -3.10 -21.77
N ALA A 368 -8.02 -3.86 -22.51
CA ALA A 368 -9.18 -4.55 -21.96
C ALA A 368 -8.80 -5.58 -20.88
N LYS A 369 -7.70 -6.33 -21.05
CA LYS A 369 -7.16 -7.24 -20.02
C LYS A 369 -6.72 -6.49 -18.76
N ILE A 370 -6.11 -5.32 -18.92
CA ILE A 370 -5.71 -4.44 -17.81
C ILE A 370 -6.94 -3.96 -17.04
N ILE A 371 -7.97 -3.52 -17.74
CA ILE A 371 -9.24 -3.07 -17.17
C ILE A 371 -9.93 -4.21 -16.42
N HIS A 372 -9.90 -5.42 -16.98
CA HIS A 372 -10.46 -6.60 -16.32
C HIS A 372 -9.71 -6.93 -15.01
N THR A 373 -8.39 -6.97 -15.07
CA THR A 373 -7.54 -7.26 -13.90
C THR A 373 -7.75 -6.21 -12.79
N HIS A 374 -7.99 -4.95 -13.17
CA HIS A 374 -8.24 -3.87 -12.22
C HIS A 374 -9.47 -4.09 -11.35
N TRP A 375 -10.63 -4.40 -11.94
CA TRP A 375 -11.84 -4.52 -11.12
C TRP A 375 -11.78 -5.76 -10.21
N GLU A 376 -11.04 -6.80 -10.60
CA GLU A 376 -10.77 -7.96 -9.74
C GLU A 376 -9.89 -7.58 -8.53
N ILE A 377 -8.92 -6.66 -8.74
CA ILE A 377 -8.16 -6.02 -7.67
C ILE A 377 -9.07 -5.19 -6.76
N GLU A 378 -9.97 -4.38 -7.32
CA GLU A 378 -10.94 -3.57 -6.57
C GLU A 378 -11.87 -4.46 -5.71
N GLU A 379 -12.40 -5.56 -6.27
CA GLU A 379 -13.18 -6.54 -5.51
C GLU A 379 -12.38 -7.08 -4.33
N PHE A 380 -11.12 -7.44 -4.56
CA PHE A 380 -10.22 -7.93 -3.52
C PHE A 380 -10.01 -6.90 -2.40
N PHE A 381 -9.77 -5.63 -2.74
CA PHE A 381 -9.73 -4.55 -1.75
C PHE A 381 -11.01 -4.47 -0.94
N HIS A 382 -12.17 -4.53 -1.59
CA HIS A 382 -13.45 -4.49 -0.89
C HIS A 382 -13.67 -5.67 0.06
N ILE A 383 -13.12 -6.84 -0.24
CA ILE A 383 -13.19 -8.03 0.64
C ILE A 383 -12.23 -7.87 1.83
N MET A 384 -11.03 -7.34 1.60
CA MET A 384 -9.99 -7.21 2.63
C MET A 384 -10.18 -5.98 3.53
N CYS A 385 -10.73 -4.89 3.00
CA CYS A 385 -10.94 -3.63 3.72
C CYS A 385 -11.73 -3.75 5.02
N PRO A 386 -12.79 -4.58 5.10
CA PRO A 386 -13.46 -4.90 6.36
C PRO A 386 -12.54 -5.57 7.39
N GLU A 387 -11.59 -6.42 6.97
CA GLU A 387 -10.60 -7.01 7.89
C GLU A 387 -9.61 -5.96 8.42
N PHE A 388 -9.43 -4.85 7.70
CA PHE A 388 -8.67 -3.68 8.15
C PHE A 388 -9.45 -2.80 9.14
N LYS A 389 -10.79 -2.89 9.15
CA LYS A 389 -11.66 -2.21 10.11
C LYS A 389 -11.72 -2.97 11.44
N SER A 390 -10.69 -2.83 12.27
CA SER A 390 -10.85 -3.07 13.70
C SER A 390 -11.74 -1.96 14.27
N LYS A 391 -13.03 -2.25 14.47
CA LYS A 391 -14.09 -1.30 14.87
C LYS A 391 -13.77 -0.42 16.09
N ASP A 392 -12.77 -0.78 16.91
CA ASP A 392 -12.48 -0.10 18.18
C ASP A 392 -11.01 0.39 18.35
N LEU A 393 -10.20 0.36 17.30
CA LEU A 393 -8.74 0.53 17.43
C LEU A 393 -8.16 1.51 16.40
N LEU A 394 -8.74 2.70 16.26
CA LEU A 394 -7.96 3.84 15.76
C LEU A 394 -7.32 4.52 16.98
N PRO A 395 -6.11 4.10 17.39
CA PRO A 395 -5.45 4.67 18.54
C PRO A 395 -5.17 6.15 18.31
N LYS A 396 -5.37 6.96 19.37
CA LYS A 396 -5.03 8.39 19.42
C LYS A 396 -3.53 8.70 19.19
N LYS A 397 -2.69 7.69 18.89
CA LYS A 397 -1.24 7.80 18.71
C LYS A 397 -0.84 7.25 17.34
N SER A 398 -0.23 8.10 16.51
CA SER A 398 0.22 7.81 15.13
C SER A 398 1.10 6.56 14.96
N ILE A 399 1.86 6.15 15.99
CA ILE A 399 2.73 4.96 15.92
C ILE A 399 1.93 3.65 15.86
N GLN A 400 0.88 3.52 16.69
CA GLN A 400 0.09 2.29 16.75
C GLN A 400 -0.76 2.13 15.48
N LEU A 401 -1.23 3.25 14.93
CA LEU A 401 -1.91 3.31 13.63
C LEU A 401 -1.01 2.81 12.51
N LYS A 402 0.23 3.32 12.44
CA LYS A 402 1.24 2.86 11.48
C LYS A 402 1.53 1.37 11.65
N ALA A 403 1.70 0.87 12.88
CA ALA A 403 1.97 -0.54 13.14
C ALA A 403 0.83 -1.47 12.68
N HIS A 404 -0.43 -1.07 12.89
CA HIS A 404 -1.60 -1.79 12.39
C HIS A 404 -1.57 -1.89 10.87
N PHE A 405 -1.46 -0.77 10.17
CA PHE A 405 -1.45 -0.75 8.71
C PHE A 405 -0.23 -1.46 8.09
N VAL A 406 0.95 -1.42 8.73
CA VAL A 406 2.10 -2.25 8.32
C VAL A 406 1.76 -3.73 8.44
N THR A 407 1.18 -4.17 9.55
CA THR A 407 0.79 -5.57 9.76
C THR A 407 -0.23 -6.02 8.72
N CYS A 408 -1.22 -5.16 8.46
CA CYS A 408 -2.24 -5.31 7.44
C CYS A 408 -1.66 -5.42 6.03
N PHE A 409 -0.69 -4.56 5.68
CA PHE A 409 0.04 -4.62 4.42
C PHE A 409 0.81 -5.94 4.27
N ILE A 410 1.54 -6.37 5.31
CA ILE A 410 2.27 -7.65 5.30
C ILE A 410 1.31 -8.83 5.11
N ARG A 411 0.17 -8.83 5.82
CA ARG A 411 -0.87 -9.86 5.65
C ARG A 411 -1.37 -9.90 4.21
N LEU A 412 -1.68 -8.75 3.62
CA LEU A 412 -2.14 -8.62 2.24
C LEU A 412 -1.10 -9.16 1.25
N LEU A 413 0.16 -8.78 1.47
CA LEU A 413 1.29 -9.20 0.67
C LEU A 413 1.46 -10.72 0.64
N ILE A 414 1.41 -11.33 1.84
CA ILE A 414 1.49 -12.78 2.03
C ILE A 414 0.32 -13.46 1.33
N TYR A 415 -0.90 -12.95 1.52
CA TYR A 415 -2.10 -13.53 0.95
C TYR A 415 -2.05 -13.53 -0.59
N ARG A 416 -1.64 -12.41 -1.20
CA ARG A 416 -1.50 -12.28 -2.66
C ARG A 416 -0.40 -13.15 -3.23
N ILE A 417 0.73 -13.28 -2.53
CA ILE A 417 1.77 -14.25 -2.90
C ILE A 417 1.20 -15.68 -2.92
N ALA A 418 0.46 -16.05 -1.87
CA ALA A 418 -0.10 -17.39 -1.75
C ALA A 418 -1.16 -17.67 -2.83
N GLN A 419 -2.06 -16.71 -3.08
CA GLN A 419 -3.09 -16.83 -4.11
C GLN A 419 -2.49 -17.00 -5.51
N ASN A 420 -1.54 -16.14 -5.90
CA ASN A 420 -0.92 -16.20 -7.23
C ASN A 420 -0.17 -17.52 -7.47
N ARG A 421 0.20 -18.25 -6.42
CA ARG A 421 0.86 -19.57 -6.53
C ARG A 421 -0.10 -20.74 -6.49
N LEU A 422 -1.14 -20.67 -5.67
CA LEU A 422 -2.07 -21.78 -5.44
C LEU A 422 -3.23 -21.80 -6.44
N MET A 423 -3.55 -20.67 -7.07
CA MET A 423 -4.67 -20.55 -8.00
C MET A 423 -4.16 -20.21 -9.40
N LYS A 424 -4.62 -20.96 -10.41
CA LYS A 424 -4.37 -20.66 -11.83
C LYS A 424 -5.03 -19.34 -12.27
N HIS A 425 -6.09 -18.93 -11.57
CA HIS A 425 -6.74 -17.63 -11.70
C HIS A 425 -6.60 -16.86 -10.37
N PRO A 426 -5.83 -15.76 -10.32
CA PRO A 426 -5.49 -15.06 -9.08
C PRO A 426 -6.69 -14.37 -8.39
N TYR A 427 -7.87 -14.37 -9.01
CA TYR A 427 -9.08 -13.72 -8.53
C TYR A 427 -10.33 -14.59 -8.63
N ASN A 428 -10.22 -15.91 -8.42
CA ASN A 428 -11.42 -16.71 -8.19
C ASN A 428 -12.18 -16.12 -6.99
N THR A 429 -13.36 -15.61 -7.30
CA THR A 429 -14.27 -14.85 -6.46
C THR A 429 -14.47 -15.56 -5.12
N LEU A 430 -13.92 -14.99 -4.04
CA LEU A 430 -14.31 -15.36 -2.66
C LEU A 430 -15.83 -15.14 -2.46
N SER A 431 -16.47 -14.32 -3.32
CA SER A 431 -17.92 -14.10 -3.35
C SER A 431 -18.71 -15.36 -3.75
N GLU A 432 -18.15 -16.28 -4.55
CA GLU A 432 -18.82 -17.55 -4.90
C GLU A 432 -18.75 -18.56 -3.74
N LYS A 433 -17.57 -18.71 -3.11
CA LYS A 433 -17.39 -19.65 -1.98
C LYS A 433 -18.12 -19.22 -0.70
N SER A 434 -18.30 -17.91 -0.48
CA SER A 434 -19.05 -17.42 0.68
C SER A 434 -20.56 -17.65 0.56
N ALA A 435 -21.10 -17.76 -0.66
CA ALA A 435 -22.49 -18.15 -0.89
C ALA A 435 -22.72 -19.66 -0.67
N GLU A 436 -21.73 -20.50 -0.98
CA GLU A 436 -21.79 -21.94 -0.71
C GLU A 436 -21.66 -22.26 0.79
N ASN A 437 -20.75 -21.58 1.51
CA ASN A 437 -20.57 -21.78 2.95
C ASN A 437 -21.75 -21.28 3.80
N GLN A 438 -22.56 -20.34 3.30
CA GLN A 438 -23.81 -19.94 3.96
C GLN A 438 -24.95 -20.93 3.75
N LYS A 439 -24.91 -21.75 2.69
CA LYS A 439 -25.89 -22.83 2.47
C LYS A 439 -25.56 -24.08 3.29
N SER A 440 -24.29 -24.35 3.58
CA SER A 440 -23.89 -25.51 4.40
C SER A 440 -24.13 -25.34 5.90
N HIS A 441 -24.29 -24.11 6.40
CA HIS A 441 -24.66 -23.85 7.80
C HIS A 441 -26.18 -23.73 8.04
N LYS A 442 -27.00 -24.02 7.02
CA LYS A 442 -28.47 -24.13 7.12
C LYS A 442 -29.01 -25.53 6.85
N LYS A 443 -28.16 -26.56 6.92
CA LYS A 443 -28.58 -27.96 6.93
C LYS A 443 -28.17 -28.63 8.22
#